data_AF-A0A0B1Q2S1-F1
#
_entry.id   AF-A0A0B1Q2S1-F1
#
_cell.length_a   1.000
_cell.length_b   1.000
_cell.length_c   1.000
_cell.angle_alpha   90.00
_cell.angle_beta   90.00
_cell.angle_gamma   90.00
#
_symmetry.space_group_name_H-M   'P 1'
#
loop_
_entity.id
_entity.type
_entity.pdbx_description
1 polymer ?
#
loop_
_entity_poly.entity_id
_entity_poly.type
_entity_poly.pdbx_seq_one_letter_code
_entity_poly.pdbx_strand_id
1 'polypeptide(L)' 'MNLPIGGTTGLSHEHSEVISEAATWLAVQSPRPSPIVPELQRRFGLSAVDACQAIREAGLIRGRAL' A
#
# COMPACT_ATOMS: atom_id res chain seq x y z
N MET A 1 14.75 31.68 21.89
CA MET A 1 14.21 30.34 22.22
C MET A 1 13.47 29.84 20.98
N ASN A 2 14.13 29.02 20.16
CA ASN A 2 13.59 28.54 18.88
C ASN A 2 13.05 27.12 19.11
N LEU A 3 11.73 26.95 19.01
CA LEU A 3 11.05 25.68 19.23
C LEU A 3 11.01 24.91 17.90
N PRO A 4 11.59 23.71 17.78
CA PRO A 4 11.38 22.87 16.62
C PRO A 4 9.97 22.28 16.69
N ILE A 5 9.07 22.78 15.86
CA ILE A 5 7.74 22.18 15.67
C ILE A 5 7.92 20.95 14.77
N GLY A 6 8.47 19.88 15.37
CA GLY A 6 8.48 18.55 14.80
C GLY A 6 7.20 17.83 15.21
N GLY A 7 6.29 17.60 14.28
CA GLY A 7 5.11 16.78 14.57
C GLY A 7 4.12 16.80 13.42
N THR A 8 4.11 15.73 12.61
CA THR A 8 2.92 15.05 12.03
C THR A 8 3.15 14.31 10.70
N THR A 9 4.35 14.30 10.12
CA THR A 9 4.50 13.74 8.76
C THR A 9 5.06 12.32 8.70
N GLY A 10 5.54 11.75 9.81
CA GLY A 10 6.12 10.40 9.79
C GLY A 10 5.10 9.30 9.50
N LEU A 11 4.06 9.18 10.32
CA LEU A 11 3.17 8.01 10.27
C LEU A 11 2.28 7.95 9.02
N SER A 12 1.87 9.09 8.47
CA SER A 12 0.99 9.17 7.30
C SER A 12 1.73 8.94 5.98
N HIS A 13 3.00 9.36 5.89
CA HIS A 13 3.83 9.10 4.72
C HIS A 13 4.17 7.61 4.63
N GLU A 14 4.69 7.05 5.73
CA GLU A 14 5.08 5.63 5.83
C GLU A 14 3.90 4.71 5.49
N HIS A 15 2.70 5.02 6.00
CA HIS A 15 1.51 4.25 5.71
C HIS A 15 1.09 4.30 4.23
N SER A 16 1.20 5.48 3.61
CA SER A 16 0.90 5.66 2.18
C SER A 16 1.92 4.95 1.29
N GLU A 17 3.18 4.92 1.70
CA GLU A 17 4.27 4.23 1.01
C GLU A 17 4.07 2.71 1.01
N VAL A 18 3.73 2.12 2.16
CA VAL A 18 3.48 0.67 2.26
C VAL A 18 2.29 0.25 1.38
N ILE A 19 1.24 1.06 1.30
CA ILE A 19 0.10 0.81 0.39
C ILE A 19 0.53 0.87 -1.07
N SER A 20 1.35 1.86 -1.44
CA SER A 20 1.85 2.02 -2.81
C SER A 20 2.76 0.86 -3.23
N GLU A 21 3.62 0.40 -2.32
CA GLU A 21 4.49 -0.75 -2.53
C GLU A 21 3.66 -2.04 -2.72
N ALA A 22 2.68 -2.27 -1.84
CA ALA A 22 1.77 -3.40 -1.92
C ALA A 22 0.96 -3.40 -3.23
N ALA A 23 0.50 -2.22 -3.67
CA ALA A 23 -0.22 -2.06 -4.93
C ALA A 23 0.66 -2.39 -6.14
N THR A 24 1.89 -1.87 -6.16
CA THR A 24 2.86 -2.12 -7.23
C THR A 24 3.21 -3.60 -7.30
N TRP A 25 3.47 -4.24 -6.16
CA TRP A 25 3.71 -5.67 -6.08
C TRP A 25 2.53 -6.48 -6.63
N LEU A 26 1.30 -6.15 -6.22
CA LEU A 26 0.10 -6.84 -6.68
C LEU A 26 -0.18 -6.61 -8.17
N ALA A 27 0.19 -5.44 -8.71
CA ALA A 27 0.00 -5.10 -10.11
C ALA A 27 0.84 -5.97 -11.06
N VAL A 28 2.07 -6.30 -10.66
CA VAL A 28 3.00 -7.13 -11.46
C VAL A 28 2.90 -8.62 -11.13
N GLN A 29 2.28 -8.99 -10.01
CA GLN A 29 2.18 -10.38 -9.56
C GLN A 29 1.33 -11.24 -10.51
N SER A 30 1.91 -12.35 -10.97
CA SER A 30 1.27 -13.35 -11.82
C SER A 30 1.82 -14.75 -11.47
N PRO A 31 0.97 -15.70 -11.02
CA PRO A 31 -0.49 -15.62 -10.88
C PRO A 31 -0.93 -14.76 -9.69
N ARG A 32 -2.12 -14.16 -9.79
CA ARG A 32 -2.68 -13.32 -8.72
C ARG A 32 -2.95 -14.18 -7.47
N PRO A 33 -2.45 -13.80 -6.28
CA PRO A 33 -2.66 -14.56 -5.06
C PRO A 33 -4.15 -14.61 -4.71
N SER A 34 -4.60 -15.74 -4.16
CA SER A 34 -5.95 -15.88 -3.64
C SER A 34 -5.88 -16.67 -2.33
N PRO A 35 -6.34 -16.12 -1.19
CA PRO A 35 -7.01 -14.83 -1.02
C PRO A 35 -6.02 -13.64 -0.92
N ILE A 36 -6.34 -12.52 -1.60
CA ILE A 36 -5.43 -11.35 -1.72
C ILE A 36 -5.25 -10.60 -0.40
N VAL A 37 -6.35 -10.31 0.32
CA VAL A 37 -6.29 -9.48 1.54
C VAL A 37 -5.42 -10.13 2.62
N PRO A 38 -5.60 -11.42 2.98
CA PRO A 38 -4.72 -12.06 3.96
C PRO A 38 -3.25 -12.09 3.53
N GLU A 39 -2.99 -12.22 2.23
CA GLU A 39 -1.61 -12.19 1.71
C GLU A 39 -0.98 -10.81 1.88
N LEU A 40 -1.70 -9.73 1.56
CA LEU A 40 -1.22 -8.37 1.77
C LEU A 40 -1.02 -8.05 3.27
N GLN A 41 -1.90 -8.54 4.13
CA GLN A 41 -1.75 -8.41 5.59
C GLN A 41 -0.48 -9.11 6.09
N ARG A 42 -0.22 -10.35 5.64
CA ARG A 42 0.97 -11.11 6.05
C ARG A 42 2.26 -10.54 5.50
N ARG A 43 2.23 -10.00 4.29
CA ARG A 43 3.42 -9.53 3.56
C ARG A 43 3.84 -8.12 3.93
N PHE A 44 2.87 -7.22 4.09
CA PHE A 44 3.10 -5.80 4.28
C PHE A 44 2.60 -5.27 5.64
N GLY A 45 1.99 -6.12 6.48
CA GLY A 45 1.44 -5.71 7.78
C GLY A 45 0.24 -4.76 7.67
N LEU A 46 -0.38 -4.69 6.48
CA LEU A 46 -1.49 -3.78 6.20
C LEU A 46 -2.76 -4.14 6.99
N SER A 47 -3.60 -3.15 7.29
CA SER A 47 -4.97 -3.42 7.74
C SER A 47 -5.83 -3.91 6.57
N ALA A 48 -7.01 -4.45 6.86
CA ALA A 48 -7.95 -4.86 5.81
C ALA A 48 -8.38 -3.68 4.90
N VAL A 49 -8.48 -2.47 5.45
CA VAL A 49 -8.84 -1.27 4.70
C VAL A 49 -7.71 -0.90 3.72
N ASP A 50 -6.48 -0.95 4.19
CA ASP A 50 -5.31 -0.60 3.38
C ASP A 50 -5.01 -1.64 2.31
N ALA A 51 -5.26 -2.91 2.61
CA ALA A 51 -5.22 -3.97 1.62
C ALA A 51 -6.25 -3.74 0.49
N CYS A 52 -7.47 -3.30 0.82
CA CYS A 52 -8.45 -2.91 -0.19
C CYS A 52 -8.00 -1.70 -1.03
N GLN A 53 -7.36 -0.71 -0.40
CA GLN A 53 -6.79 0.44 -1.11
C GLN A 53 -5.67 0.00 -2.06
N ALA A 54 -4.75 -0.85 -1.61
CA ALA A 54 -3.68 -1.41 -2.44
C ALA A 54 -4.23 -2.24 -3.61
N ILE A 55 -5.32 -3.00 -3.39
CA ILE A 55 -6.01 -3.73 -4.47
C ILE A 55 -6.57 -2.80 -5.54
N ARG A 56 -7.18 -1.69 -5.13
CA ARG A 56 -7.70 -0.66 -6.05
C ARG A 56 -6.56 -0.03 -6.85
N GLU A 57 -5.50 0.41 -6.18
CA GLU A 57 -4.35 1.04 -6.82
C GLU A 57 -3.63 0.07 -7.77
N ALA A 58 -3.51 -1.21 -7.42
CA ALA A 58 -2.97 -2.24 -8.30
C ALA A 58 -3.78 -2.37 -9.60
N GLY A 59 -5.11 -2.25 -9.51
CA GLY A 59 -6.00 -2.21 -10.68
C GLY A 59 -5.72 -1.00 -11.58
N LEU A 60 -5.51 0.18 -11.00
CA LEU A 60 -5.16 1.40 -11.73
C LEU A 60 -3.79 1.30 -12.40
N ILE A 61 -2.78 0.76 -11.71
CA ILE A 61 -1.43 0.55 -12.26
C ILE A 61 -1.51 -0.35 -13.49
N ARG A 62 -2.24 -1.48 -13.39
CA ARG A 62 -2.43 -2.40 -14.53
C ARG A 62 -3.21 -1.75 -15.67
N GLY A 63 -4.24 -0.95 -15.36
CA GLY A 63 -5.04 -0.25 -16.36
C GLY A 63 -4.30 0.88 -17.09
N ARG A 64 -3.33 1.53 -16.44
CA ARG A 64 -2.46 2.55 -17.06
C ARG A 64 -1.33 1.96 -17.90
N ALA A 65 -0.99 0.68 -17.70
CA ALA A 65 0.05 -0.03 -18.43
C ALA A 65 -0.43 -0.65 -19.77
N LEU A 66 -1.72 -0.48 -20.10
CA LEU A 66 -2.36 -0.90 -21.35
C LEU A 66 -2.58 0.32 -22.26
#